data_AF-A0A950PMU5-F1
#
_entry.id   AF-A0A950PMU5-F1
#
_cell.length_a   1.000
_cell.length_b   1.000
_cell.length_c   1.000
_cell.angle_alpha   90.00
_cell.angle_beta   90.00
_cell.angle_gamma   90.00
#
_symmetry.space_group_name_H-M   'P 1'
#
loop_
_entity.id
_entity.type
_entity.pdbx_description
1 polymer ?
#
loop_
_entity_poly.entity_id
_entity_poly.type
_entity_poly.pdbx_seq_one_letter_code
_entity_poly.pdbx_strand_id
1 'polypeptide(L)' 'MASSVLFLGSGGARFVVARQLRASGGIWMRFGATQIHVDPGPGALLR' A
#
# COMPACT_ATOMS: atom_id res chain seq x y z
N MET A 1 -17.82 -4.48 13.20
CA MET A 1 -16.99 -4.33 11.98
C MET A 1 -15.58 -4.75 12.32
N ALA A 2 -14.96 -5.68 11.58
CA ALA A 2 -13.63 -6.18 11.90
C ALA A 2 -12.53 -5.18 11.52
N SER A 3 -11.50 -5.10 12.35
CA SER A 3 -10.28 -4.35 12.04
C SER A 3 -9.43 -5.14 11.03
N SER A 4 -8.80 -4.46 10.07
CA SER A 4 -7.96 -5.12 9.07
C SER A 4 -6.77 -4.28 8.67
N VAL A 5 -5.72 -4.96 8.23
CA VAL A 5 -4.49 -4.38 7.67
C VAL A 5 -4.29 -5.01 6.30
N LEU A 6 -4.25 -4.19 5.27
CA LEU A 6 -3.98 -4.60 3.89
C LEU A 6 -2.64 -4.01 3.45
N PHE A 7 -1.71 -4.88 3.03
CA PHE A 7 -0.49 -4.44 2.35
C PHE A 7 -0.82 -4.19 0.88
N LEU A 8 -0.64 -2.95 0.43
CA LEU A 8 -0.96 -2.54 -0.93
C LEU A 8 0.14 -2.93 -1.92
N GLY A 9 1.38 -3.02 -1.42
CA GLY A 9 2.55 -3.36 -2.20
C GLY A 9 3.58 -4.10 -1.37
N SER A 10 4.30 -5.00 -2.04
CA SER A 10 5.40 -5.80 -1.48
C SER A 10 6.64 -5.78 -2.37
N GLY A 11 6.64 -4.96 -3.42
CA GLY A 11 7.80 -4.63 -4.22
C GLY A 11 8.78 -3.79 -3.39
N GLY A 12 9.99 -4.31 -3.22
CA GLY A 12 11.12 -3.61 -2.62
C GLY A 12 12.32 -3.60 -3.57
N ALA A 13 13.44 -3.02 -3.14
CA ALA A 13 14.64 -2.77 -3.95
C ALA A 13 14.47 -1.68 -5.03
N ARG A 14 15.55 -0.92 -5.21
CA ARG A 14 15.57 0.32 -6.01
C ARG A 14 15.04 0.13 -7.43
N PHE A 15 15.39 -0.96 -8.10
CA PHE A 15 14.97 -1.20 -9.49
C PHE A 15 13.50 -1.62 -9.63
N VAL A 16 12.95 -2.38 -8.68
CA VAL A 16 11.54 -2.78 -8.72
C VAL A 16 10.66 -1.57 -8.51
N VAL A 17 11.02 -0.69 -7.56
CA VAL A 17 10.32 0.57 -7.30
C VAL A 17 10.51 1.54 -8.47
N ALA A 18 11.74 1.76 -8.94
CA ALA A 18 12.01 2.72 -10.02
C ALA A 18 11.35 2.34 -11.35
N ARG A 19 11.22 1.04 -11.64
CA ARG A 19 10.60 0.54 -12.87
C ARG A 19 9.15 0.08 -12.69
N GLN A 20 8.58 0.22 -11.49
CA GLN A 20 7.21 -0.20 -11.17
C GLN A 20 6.90 -1.66 -11.56
N LEU A 21 7.88 -2.56 -11.43
CA LEU A 21 7.74 -3.97 -11.83
C LEU A 21 6.78 -4.75 -10.91
N ARG A 22 6.58 -4.24 -9.70
CA ARG A 22 5.63 -4.74 -8.70
C ARG A 22 5.15 -3.56 -7.87
N ALA A 23 3.87 -3.56 -7.48
CA ALA A 23 3.35 -2.60 -6.51
C ALA A 23 4.24 -2.60 -5.26
N SER A 24 4.74 -1.42 -4.88
CA SER A 24 5.70 -1.20 -3.79
C SER A 24 5.08 -0.34 -2.70
N GLY A 25 5.38 -0.63 -1.44
CA GLY A 25 4.93 0.18 -0.29
C GLY A 25 3.40 0.22 -0.09
N GLY A 26 2.95 0.98 0.89
CA GLY A 26 1.54 1.21 1.18
C GLY A 26 0.92 0.18 2.12
N ILE A 27 0.29 0.69 3.18
CA ILE A 27 -0.59 -0.07 4.08
C ILE A 27 -1.93 0.65 4.19
N TRP A 28 -3.02 -0.10 4.06
CA TRP A 28 -4.36 0.39 4.34
C TRP A 28 -4.91 -0.30 5.60
N MET A 29 -5.10 0.49 6.65
CA MET A 29 -5.69 0.03 7.91
C MET A 29 -7.14 0.50 8.00
N ARG A 30 -8.03 -0.40 8.41
CA ARG A 30 -9.45 -0.13 8.63
C ARG A 30 -9.84 -0.45 10.07
N PHE A 31 -10.44 0.53 10.73
CA PHE A 31 -10.98 0.44 12.09
C PHE A 31 -12.40 1.01 12.10
N GLY A 32 -13.40 0.15 11.85
CA GLY A 32 -14.79 0.61 11.69
C GLY A 32 -14.94 1.57 10.51
N ALA A 33 -15.35 2.81 10.77
CA ALA A 33 -15.47 3.88 9.79
C ALA A 33 -14.13 4.61 9.53
N THR A 34 -13.14 4.44 10.40
CA THR A 34 -11.84 5.10 10.27
C THR A 34 -10.96 4.31 9.30
N GLN A 35 -10.38 5.03 8.34
CA GLN A 35 -9.45 4.49 7.35
C GLN A 35 -8.13 5.26 7.42
N ILE A 36 -7.02 4.52 7.48
CA ILE A 36 -5.68 5.11 7.56
C ILE A 36 -4.85 4.53 6.42
N HIS A 37 -4.24 5.42 5.64
CA HIS A 37 -3.33 5.08 4.56
C HIS A 37 -1.91 5.47 5.00
N VAL A 38 -1.01 4.49 5.11
CA VAL A 38 0.36 4.71 5.55
C VAL A 38 1.32 4.46 4.38
N ASP A 39 2.19 5.43 4.15
CA ASP A 39 3.29 5.38 3.18
C ASP A 39 2.88 4.83 1.80
N PRO A 40 1.90 5.46 1.10
CA PRO A 40 1.48 5.03 -0.22
C PRO A 40 2.65 5.08 -1.20
N GLY A 41 3.09 3.91 -1.68
CA GLY A 41 4.05 3.87 -2.76
C GLY A 41 3.43 4.32 -4.10
N PRO A 42 4.26 4.44 -5.15
CA PRO A 42 3.77 4.90 -6.44
C PRO A 42 2.64 4.01 -6.97
N GLY A 43 1.57 4.62 -7.47
CA GLY A 43 0.39 3.92 -7.97
C GLY A 43 -0.63 3.48 -6.91
N ALA A 44 -0.41 3.72 -5.61
CA ALA A 44 -1.30 3.25 -4.53
C ALA A 44 -2.74 3.81 -4.59
N LEU A 45 -2.96 4.98 -5.20
CA LEU A 45 -4.29 5.59 -5.39
C LEU A 45 -4.88 5.40 -6.80
N LEU A 46 -4.09 4.87 -7.74
CA LEU A 46 -4.48 4.69 -9.15
C LEU A 46 -4.99 3.28 -9.44
N ARG A 47 -5.09 2.43 -8.42
CA ARG A 47 -5.47 1.02 -8.53
C ARG A 47 -6.95 0.79 -8.20
#